data_AF-A0A291E5I3-F1
#
_entry.id   AF-A0A291E5I3-F1
#
_cell.length_a   1.000
_cell.length_b   1.000
_cell.length_c   1.000
_cell.angle_alpha   90.00
_cell.angle_beta   90.00
_cell.angle_gamma   90.00
#
_symmetry.space_group_name_H-M   'P 1'
#
loop_
_entity.id
_entity.type
_entity.pdbx_description
1 polymer ?
#
loop_
_entity_poly.entity_id
_entity_poly.type
_entity_poly.pdbx_seq_one_letter_code
_entity_poly.pdbx_strand_id
1 'polypeptide(L)'
;MRRNLIRLVHTGKTRLGWDDETYRDVLARQTGKRSAGDCSDTELEKMVLYMRTQGFAPSSHGRRPRVATGRRAMLGKIEALLAEAGRPWAYLDGMVFRMLGEKKPVEWLNDDQVRKLMQMLIVDAKRHGRL
;
A
#
# COMPACT_ATOMS: atom_id res chain seq x y z
N MET A 1 -17.42 -1.74 -2.83
CA MET A 1 -16.84 -0.62 -2.06
C MET A 1 -16.70 -0.98 -0.58
N ARG A 2 -17.81 -1.33 0.09
CA ARG A 2 -17.91 -1.85 1.46
C ARG A 2 -16.75 -2.71 1.99
N ARG A 3 -16.38 -3.82 1.32
CA ARG A 3 -15.29 -4.72 1.77
C ARG A 3 -13.96 -4.00 1.97
N ASN A 4 -13.64 -3.02 1.13
CA ASN A 4 -12.42 -2.24 1.25
C ASN A 4 -12.47 -1.29 2.45
N LEU A 5 -13.63 -0.69 2.73
CA LEU A 5 -13.83 0.19 3.90
C LEU A 5 -13.72 -0.59 5.21
N ILE A 6 -14.37 -1.76 5.30
CA ILE A 6 -14.25 -2.64 6.48
C ILE A 6 -12.77 -3.00 6.73
N ARG A 7 -12.05 -3.38 5.68
CA ARG A 7 -10.61 -3.66 5.77
C ARG A 7 -9.79 -2.44 6.23
N LEU A 8 -10.10 -1.25 5.73
CA LEU A 8 -9.46 -0.01 6.18
C LEU A 8 -9.73 0.28 7.65
N VAL A 9 -10.97 0.09 8.12
CA VAL A 9 -11.32 0.24 9.53
C VAL A 9 -10.53 -0.73 10.40
N HIS A 10 -10.47 -2.01 10.04
CA HIS A 10 -9.65 -2.98 10.79
C HIS A 10 -8.15 -2.66 10.74
N THR A 11 -7.65 -2.19 9.60
CA THR A 11 -6.24 -1.77 9.46
C THR A 11 -5.95 -0.55 10.32
N GLY A 12 -6.85 0.44 10.31
CA GLY A 12 -6.76 1.64 11.14
C GLY A 12 -6.74 1.28 12.62
N LYS A 13 -7.58 0.34 13.06
CA LYS A 13 -7.61 -0.15 14.44
C LYS A 13 -6.23 -0.63 14.86
N THR A 14 -5.62 -1.53 14.07
CA THR A 14 -4.27 -2.04 14.34
C THR A 14 -3.22 -0.93 14.32
N ARG A 15 -3.29 -0.01 13.34
CA ARG A 15 -2.30 1.08 13.19
C ARG A 15 -2.37 2.14 14.29
N LEU A 16 -3.57 2.38 14.83
CA LEU A 16 -3.80 3.30 15.95
C LEU A 16 -3.58 2.62 17.31
N GLY A 17 -3.31 1.31 17.34
CA GLY A 17 -3.08 0.57 18.58
C GLY A 17 -4.35 0.39 19.43
N TRP A 18 -5.54 0.45 18.82
CA TRP A 18 -6.79 0.26 19.56
C TRP A 18 -7.05 -1.22 19.84
N ASP A 19 -7.33 -1.53 21.10
CA ASP A 19 -7.87 -2.83 21.49
C ASP A 19 -9.32 -3.00 21.00
N ASP A 20 -9.86 -4.20 21.20
CA ASP A 20 -11.21 -4.55 20.77
C ASP A 20 -12.29 -3.67 21.41
N GLU A 21 -12.13 -3.30 22.67
CA GLU A 21 -13.16 -2.58 23.40
C GLU A 21 -13.16 -1.09 23.04
N THR A 22 -11.99 -0.47 23.02
CA THR A 22 -11.78 0.90 22.51
C THR A 22 -12.33 1.03 21.09
N TYR A 23 -12.03 0.05 20.24
CA TYR A 23 -12.56 0.03 18.88
C TYR A 23 -14.09 -0.01 18.83
N ARG A 24 -14.73 -0.90 19.60
CA ARG A 24 -16.20 -1.03 19.64
C ARG A 24 -16.87 0.23 20.18
N ASP A 25 -16.28 0.86 21.19
CA ASP A 25 -16.80 2.09 21.78
C ASP A 25 -16.68 3.28 20.83
N VAL A 26 -15.54 3.44 20.17
CA VAL A 26 -15.36 4.48 19.14
C VAL A 26 -16.33 4.24 17.98
N LEU A 27 -16.49 3.00 17.53
CA LEU A 27 -17.42 2.67 16.45
C LEU A 27 -18.86 3.00 16.85
N ALA A 28 -19.28 2.62 18.06
CA ALA A 28 -20.60 2.93 18.59
C ALA A 28 -20.85 4.44 18.71
N ARG A 29 -19.84 5.21 19.14
CA ARG A 29 -19.94 6.69 19.19
C ARG A 29 -20.11 7.30 17.81
N GLN A 30 -19.45 6.75 16.78
CA GLN A 30 -19.49 7.33 15.44
C GLN A 30 -20.64 6.87 14.57
N THR A 31 -21.11 5.64 14.75
CA THR A 31 -22.12 5.02 13.86
C THR A 31 -23.33 4.47 14.61
N GLY A 32 -23.31 4.45 15.94
CA GLY A 32 -24.33 3.79 16.77
C GLY A 32 -24.20 2.27 16.85
N LYS A 33 -23.22 1.67 16.16
CA LYS A 33 -23.08 0.22 16.03
C LYS A 33 -21.75 -0.26 16.60
N ARG A 34 -21.76 -1.47 17.18
CA ARG A 34 -20.55 -2.09 17.77
C ARG A 34 -19.79 -3.01 16.80
N SER A 35 -20.28 -3.18 15.57
CA SER A 35 -19.63 -4.01 14.53
C SER A 35 -19.57 -3.28 13.19
N ALA A 36 -18.40 -3.34 12.54
CA ALA A 36 -18.24 -2.83 11.17
C ALA A 36 -19.06 -3.63 10.15
N GLY A 37 -19.38 -4.89 10.46
CA GLY A 37 -20.25 -5.75 9.65
C GLY A 37 -21.71 -5.29 9.64
N ASP A 38 -22.14 -4.52 10.65
CA ASP A 38 -23.50 -3.98 10.74
C ASP A 38 -23.58 -2.56 10.16
N CYS A 39 -22.43 -1.92 9.91
CA CYS A 39 -22.36 -0.57 9.39
C CYS A 39 -22.72 -0.50 7.89
N SER A 40 -23.36 0.61 7.51
CA SER A 40 -23.56 1.02 6.12
C SER A 40 -22.27 1.58 5.52
N ASP A 41 -22.21 1.73 4.20
CA ASP A 41 -21.03 2.26 3.51
C ASP A 41 -20.72 3.70 3.99
N THR A 42 -21.74 4.56 4.16
CA THR A 42 -21.58 5.93 4.68
C THR A 42 -21.06 5.96 6.12
N GLU A 43 -21.53 5.06 6.98
CA GLU A 43 -21.06 4.93 8.36
C GLU A 43 -19.60 4.49 8.42
N LEU A 44 -19.20 3.55 7.55
CA LEU A 44 -17.82 3.10 7.44
C LEU A 44 -16.90 4.21 6.90
N GLU A 45 -17.37 5.02 5.94
CA GLU A 45 -16.62 6.19 5.45
C GLU A 45 -16.41 7.24 6.55
N LYS A 46 -17.47 7.55 7.32
CA LYS A 46 -17.38 8.42 8.49
C LYS A 46 -16.35 7.90 9.51
N MET A 47 -16.36 6.58 9.77
CA MET A 47 -15.40 5.95 10.66
C MET A 47 -13.96 6.08 10.14
N VAL A 48 -13.72 5.80 8.86
CA VAL A 48 -12.38 5.96 8.25
C VAL A 48 -11.93 7.41 8.31
N LEU A 49 -12.81 8.38 8.07
CA LEU A 49 -12.50 9.81 8.18
C LEU A 49 -12.10 10.17 9.61
N TYR A 50 -12.85 9.70 10.61
CA TYR A 50 -12.48 9.88 12.02
C TYR A 50 -11.12 9.27 12.34
N MET A 51 -10.85 8.05 11.89
CA MET A 51 -9.52 7.43 12.11
C MET A 51 -8.40 8.30 11.56
N ARG A 52 -8.60 8.95 10.41
CA ARG A 52 -7.61 9.88 9.84
C ARG A 52 -7.35 11.09 10.76
N THR A 53 -8.39 11.63 11.40
CA THR A 53 -8.20 12.72 12.38
C THR A 53 -7.46 12.26 13.63
N GLN A 54 -7.54 10.96 13.95
CA GLN A 54 -6.76 10.32 15.02
C GLN A 54 -5.33 9.91 14.59
N GLY A 55 -4.89 10.31 13.39
CA GLY A 55 -3.54 10.04 12.89
C GLY A 55 -3.42 8.79 12.00
N PHE A 56 -4.52 8.15 11.60
CA PHE A 56 -4.47 7.04 10.66
C PHE A 56 -4.17 7.52 9.24
N ALA A 57 -2.96 7.25 8.77
CA ALA A 57 -2.59 7.40 7.37
C ALA A 57 -2.54 6.01 6.71
N PRO A 58 -3.54 5.61 5.88
CA PRO A 58 -3.49 4.34 5.20
C PRO A 58 -2.31 4.31 4.21
N SER A 59 -1.27 3.54 4.53
CA SER A 59 -0.17 3.29 3.61
C SER A 59 -0.63 2.34 2.50
N SER A 60 -0.94 2.89 1.33
CA SER A 60 -1.07 2.09 0.12
C SER A 60 0.33 1.72 -0.34
N HIS A 61 0.72 0.45 -0.21
CA HIS A 61 1.93 -0.07 -0.86
C HIS A 61 1.78 -0.12 -2.39
N GLY A 62 0.63 0.31 -2.93
CA GLY A 62 0.28 0.18 -4.34
C GLY A 62 -0.09 -1.25 -4.72
N ARG A 63 -0.64 -1.42 -5.92
CA ARG A 63 -0.91 -2.74 -6.50
C ARG A 63 0.37 -3.27 -7.13
N ARG A 64 0.75 -4.49 -6.77
CA ARG A 64 1.80 -5.23 -7.46
C ARG A 64 1.46 -5.37 -8.96
N PRO A 65 2.35 -4.96 -9.88
CA PRO A 65 2.14 -5.12 -11.31
C PRO A 65 1.94 -6.59 -11.71
N ARG A 66 1.01 -6.87 -12.61
CA ARG A 66 0.81 -8.19 -13.21
C ARG A 66 1.66 -8.31 -14.47
N VAL A 67 2.62 -9.23 -14.45
CA VAL A 67 3.55 -9.48 -15.56
C VAL A 67 3.51 -10.93 -15.99
N ALA A 68 4.02 -11.21 -17.19
CA ALA A 68 4.21 -12.57 -17.69
C ALA A 68 5.10 -13.41 -16.76
N THR A 69 4.97 -14.74 -16.86
CA THR A 69 5.69 -15.72 -16.02
C THR A 69 7.19 -15.45 -15.92
N GLY A 70 7.87 -15.18 -17.05
CA GLY A 70 9.31 -14.96 -17.09
C GLY A 70 9.81 -13.78 -16.25
N ARG A 71 8.95 -12.79 -15.98
CA ARG A 71 9.30 -11.58 -15.20
C ARG A 71 8.96 -11.69 -13.71
N ARG A 72 8.29 -12.76 -13.26
CA ARG A 72 7.82 -12.87 -11.86
C ARG A 72 8.95 -12.86 -10.84
N ALA A 73 10.09 -13.47 -11.16
CA ALA A 73 11.27 -13.49 -10.29
C ALA A 73 11.86 -12.08 -10.11
N MET A 74 12.00 -11.33 -11.21
CA MET A 74 12.47 -9.93 -11.15
C MET A 74 11.50 -9.05 -10.35
N LEU A 75 10.18 -9.20 -10.55
CA LEU A 75 9.21 -8.47 -9.72
C LEU A 75 9.24 -8.86 -8.25
N GLY A 76 9.46 -10.15 -7.92
CA GLY A 76 9.64 -10.57 -6.53
C GLY A 76 10.82 -9.87 -5.86
N LYS A 77 11.95 -9.74 -6.58
CA LYS A 77 13.12 -9.03 -6.07
C LYS A 77 12.88 -7.51 -5.95
N ILE A 78 12.21 -6.90 -6.92
CA ILE A 78 11.82 -5.48 -6.84
C ILE A 78 10.91 -5.23 -5.64
N GLU A 79 9.92 -6.10 -5.42
CA GLU A 79 9.01 -6.02 -4.28
C GLU A 79 9.74 -6.08 -2.94
N ALA A 80 10.69 -7.01 -2.80
CA ALA A 80 11.51 -7.13 -1.60
C ALA A 80 12.33 -5.85 -1.34
N LEU A 81 12.99 -5.32 -2.36
CA LEU A 81 13.80 -4.09 -2.25
C LEU A 81 12.95 -2.86 -1.91
N LEU A 82 11.72 -2.78 -2.43
CA LEU A 82 10.78 -1.72 -2.10
C LEU A 82 10.26 -1.86 -0.67
N ALA A 83 9.88 -3.07 -0.25
CA ALA A 83 9.39 -3.35 1.10
C ALA A 83 10.45 -3.04 2.16
N GLU A 84 11.69 -3.46 1.92
CA GLU A 84 12.84 -3.15 2.78
C GLU A 84 13.12 -1.63 2.85
N ALA A 85 12.87 -0.89 1.76
CA ALA A 85 12.97 0.57 1.75
C ALA A 85 11.77 1.29 2.40
N GLY A 86 10.70 0.57 2.75
CA GLY A 86 9.41 1.17 3.12
C GLY A 86 8.75 1.96 1.99
N ARG A 87 9.03 1.64 0.73
CA ARG A 87 8.54 2.37 -0.45
C ARG A 87 7.41 1.61 -1.15
N PRO A 88 6.35 2.32 -1.62
CA PRO A 88 5.27 1.69 -2.38
C PRO A 88 5.68 1.42 -3.84
N TRP A 89 4.93 0.58 -4.55
CA TRP A 89 5.10 0.32 -5.99
C TRP A 89 5.10 1.59 -6.85
N ALA A 90 4.31 2.61 -6.46
CA ALA A 90 4.26 3.91 -7.14
C ALA A 90 5.60 4.66 -7.14
N TYR A 91 6.54 4.31 -6.25
CA TYR A 91 7.89 4.87 -6.27
C TYR A 91 8.63 4.56 -7.60
N LEU A 92 8.28 3.46 -8.26
CA LEU A 92 8.87 3.08 -9.54
C LEU A 92 8.51 4.05 -10.67
N ASP A 93 7.38 4.76 -10.59
CA ASP A 93 6.95 5.69 -11.64
C ASP A 93 8.02 6.78 -11.89
N GLY A 94 8.64 7.27 -10.82
CA GLY A 94 9.74 8.24 -10.92
C GLY A 94 11.05 7.64 -11.44
N MET A 95 11.28 6.34 -11.25
CA MET A 95 12.42 5.64 -11.85
C MET A 95 12.19 5.38 -13.34
N VAL A 96 10.97 4.97 -13.71
CA VAL A 96 10.56 4.75 -15.11
C VAL A 96 10.64 6.06 -15.89
N PHE A 97 10.14 7.17 -15.33
CA PHE A 97 10.24 8.49 -15.96
C PHE A 97 11.69 8.90 -16.20
N ARG A 98 12.59 8.70 -15.23
CA ARG A 98 14.02 8.97 -15.40
C ARG A 98 14.68 8.08 -16.46
N MET A 99 14.19 6.86 -16.64
CA MET A 99 14.75 5.89 -17.59
C MET A 99 14.25 6.11 -19.02
N LEU A 100 12.99 6.51 -19.20
CA LEU A 100 12.29 6.52 -20.50
C LEU A 100 11.78 7.90 -20.94
N GLY A 101 11.83 8.92 -20.07
CA GLY A 101 11.27 10.25 -20.32
C GLY A 101 9.74 10.33 -20.19
N GLU A 102 9.07 9.22 -19.90
CA GLU A 102 7.61 9.14 -19.76
C GLU A 102 7.21 8.20 -18.62
N LYS A 103 6.03 8.42 -18.05
CA LYS A 103 5.46 7.52 -17.04
C LYS A 103 4.75 6.37 -17.75
N LYS A 104 5.27 5.15 -17.59
CA LYS A 104 4.66 3.92 -18.10
C LYS A 104 4.43 2.92 -16.96
N PRO A 105 3.29 2.21 -16.94
CA PRO A 105 3.09 1.10 -16.01
C PRO A 105 4.20 0.05 -16.16
N VAL A 106 4.69 -0.50 -15.06
CA VAL A 106 5.72 -1.57 -15.06
C VAL A 106 5.28 -2.78 -15.90
N GLU A 107 3.98 -3.04 -16.00
CA GLU A 107 3.39 -4.12 -16.81
C GLU A 107 3.76 -3.98 -18.30
N TRP A 108 3.90 -2.74 -18.80
CA TRP A 108 4.18 -2.41 -20.19
C TRP A 108 5.67 -2.35 -20.52
N LEU A 109 6.54 -2.45 -19.51
CA LEU A 109 7.98 -2.48 -19.72
C LEU A 109 8.41 -3.83 -20.31
N ASN A 110 9.41 -3.82 -21.17
CA ASN A 110 10.06 -5.04 -21.64
C ASN A 110 11.01 -5.62 -20.57
N ASP A 111 11.54 -6.81 -20.82
CA ASP A 111 12.36 -7.54 -19.85
C ASP A 111 13.64 -6.79 -19.45
N ASP A 112 14.29 -6.11 -20.39
CA ASP A 112 15.50 -5.33 -20.14
C ASP A 112 15.21 -4.08 -19.30
N GLN A 113 14.09 -3.41 -19.55
CA GLN A 113 13.64 -2.27 -18.76
C GLN A 113 13.33 -2.67 -17.31
N VAL A 114 12.65 -3.81 -17.11
CA VAL A 114 12.39 -4.34 -15.76
C VAL A 114 13.68 -4.75 -15.06
N ARG A 115 14.61 -5.40 -15.78
CA ARG A 115 15.94 -5.76 -15.25
C ARG A 115 16.73 -4.53 -14.81
N LYS A 116 16.74 -3.47 -15.64
CA LYS A 116 17.39 -2.20 -15.32
C LYS A 116 16.77 -1.53 -14.10
N LEU A 117 15.45 -1.53 -13.98
CA LEU A 117 14.73 -1.02 -12.82
C LEU A 117 15.14 -1.75 -11.53
N MET A 118 15.22 -3.08 -11.59
CA MET A 118 15.71 -3.91 -10.48
C MET A 118 17.16 -3.57 -10.10
N GLN A 119 18.05 -3.41 -11.09
CA GLN A 119 19.45 -3.04 -10.85
C GLN A 119 19.58 -1.66 -10.19
N MET A 120 18.79 -0.68 -10.64
CA MET A 120 18.75 0.65 -10.02
C MET A 120 18.36 0.60 -8.54
N LEU A 121 17.38 -0.24 -8.18
CA LEU A 121 16.99 -0.45 -6.77
C LEU A 121 18.07 -1.16 -5.96
N ILE A 122 18.79 -2.12 -6.55
CA ILE A 122 19.92 -2.79 -5.88
C ILE A 122 21.02 -1.76 -5.57
N VAL A 123 21.35 -0.88 -6.52
CA VAL A 123 22.34 0.18 -6.31
C VAL A 123 21.85 1.16 -5.23
N ASP A 124 20.58 1.54 -5.27
CA ASP A 124 19.96 2.39 -4.23
C ASP A 124 20.04 1.75 -2.85
N ALA A 125 19.72 0.46 -2.72
CA ALA A 125 19.79 -0.27 -1.46
C ALA A 125 21.22 -0.33 -0.91
N LYS A 126 22.22 -0.61 -1.76
CA LYS A 126 23.64 -0.56 -1.37
C LYS A 126 24.07 0.81 -0.88
N ARG A 127 23.68 1.89 -1.58
CA ARG A 127 24.00 3.28 -1.18
C ARG A 127 23.42 3.67 0.18
N HIS A 128 22.34 3.03 0.59
CA HIS A 128 21.68 3.27 1.87
C HIS A 128 21.96 2.18 2.93
N GLY A 129 22.96 1.31 2.70
CA GLY A 129 23.38 0.29 3.68
C GLY A 129 22.34 -0.82 3.94
N ARG A 130 21.47 -1.09 2.96
CA ARG A 130 20.42 -2.14 3.03
C ARG A 130 20.84 -3.44 2.33
N LEU A 131 22.07 -3.54 1.85
CA LEU A 131 22.62 -4.71 1.16
C LEU A 131 24.10 -4.92 1.50
#